data_AF-A0A935HZ04-F1
#
_entry.id   AF-A0A935HZ04-F1
#
_cell.length_a   1.000
_cell.length_b   1.000
_cell.length_c   1.000
_cell.angle_alpha   90.00
_cell.angle_beta   90.00
_cell.angle_gamma   90.00
#
_symmetry.space_group_name_H-M   'P 1'
#
loop_
_entity.id
_entity.type
_entity.pdbx_description
1 polymer ?
#
loop_
_entity_poly.entity_id
_entity_poly.type
_entity_poly.pdbx_seq_one_letter_code
_entity_poly.pdbx_strand_id
1 'polypeptide(L)'
;MKANQVRDMPVEDLKISLKDNFESLENLRFRHAIGQLENYKSLSNTKKDIARINTILREKELNINQNVRKVVKKEVKSTVKKVTKRKTKKTEETETPAVSE
;
A
#
# COMPACT_ATOMS: atom_id res chain seq x y z
N MET A 1 -0.79 -9.49 -14.80
CA MET A 1 -1.06 -8.07 -14.43
C MET A 1 0.13 -7.44 -13.72
N LYS A 2 0.41 -6.15 -13.96
CA LYS A 2 1.44 -5.41 -13.19
C LYS A 2 0.87 -5.02 -11.83
N ALA A 3 1.67 -5.16 -10.76
CA ALA A 3 1.20 -4.94 -9.38
C ALA A 3 0.63 -3.54 -9.13
N ASN A 4 1.15 -2.52 -9.81
CA ASN A 4 0.69 -1.14 -9.65
C ASN A 4 -0.76 -0.95 -10.15
N GLN A 5 -1.09 -1.53 -11.30
CA GLN A 5 -2.43 -1.45 -11.88
C GLN A 5 -3.50 -2.05 -10.96
N VAL A 6 -3.17 -3.13 -10.26
CA VAL A 6 -4.11 -3.79 -9.34
C VAL A 6 -4.36 -2.97 -8.07
N ARG A 7 -3.41 -2.11 -7.67
CA ARG A 7 -3.58 -1.26 -6.48
C ARG A 7 -4.51 -0.08 -6.75
N ASP A 8 -4.44 0.48 -7.95
CA ASP A 8 -5.17 1.69 -8.33
C ASP A 8 -6.65 1.42 -8.66
N MET A 9 -7.02 0.17 -8.95
CA MET A 9 -8.41 -0.22 -9.22
C MET A 9 -9.32 -0.13 -7.98
N PRO A 10 -10.61 0.21 -8.15
CA PRO A 10 -11.59 0.18 -7.06
C PRO A 10 -11.87 -1.27 -6.62
N VAL A 11 -12.46 -1.40 -5.43
CA VAL A 11 -12.69 -2.73 -4.80
C VAL A 11 -13.62 -3.60 -5.64
N GLU A 12 -14.63 -3.01 -6.28
CA GLU A 12 -15.59 -3.80 -7.06
C GLU A 12 -15.01 -4.30 -8.39
N ASP A 13 -14.24 -3.46 -9.09
CA ASP A 13 -13.52 -3.90 -10.29
C ASP A 13 -12.49 -4.99 -9.97
N LEU A 14 -11.89 -4.97 -8.77
CA LEU A 14 -11.01 -6.04 -8.30
C LEU A 14 -11.76 -7.36 -8.12
N LYS A 15 -12.97 -7.34 -7.58
CA LYS A 15 -13.79 -8.55 -7.43
C LYS A 15 -14.27 -9.09 -8.78
N ILE A 16 -14.61 -8.21 -9.72
CA ILE A 16 -14.96 -8.61 -11.09
C ILE A 16 -13.75 -9.27 -11.75
N SER A 17 -12.60 -8.59 -11.74
CA SER A 17 -11.35 -9.12 -12.28
C SER A 17 -10.94 -10.46 -11.65
N LEU A 18 -11.23 -10.66 -10.36
CA LEU A 18 -10.98 -11.94 -9.68
C LEU A 18 -11.79 -13.07 -10.31
N LYS A 19 -13.09 -12.84 -10.53
CA LYS A 19 -13.98 -13.84 -11.16
C LYS A 19 -13.51 -14.18 -12.57
N ASP A 20 -13.20 -13.17 -13.38
CA ASP A 20 -12.74 -13.37 -14.76
C ASP A 20 -11.43 -14.18 -14.81
N ASN A 21 -10.48 -13.87 -13.91
CA ASN A 21 -9.23 -14.62 -13.82
C ASN A 21 -9.44 -16.07 -13.32
N PHE A 22 -10.44 -16.30 -12.47
CA PHE A 22 -10.78 -17.65 -12.00
C PHE A 22 -11.39 -18.49 -13.12
N GLU A 23 -12.33 -17.94 -13.88
CA GLU A 23 -12.90 -18.59 -15.07
C GLU A 23 -11.82 -18.88 -16.12
N SER A 24 -10.93 -17.91 -16.35
CA SER A 24 -9.76 -18.10 -17.23
C SER A 24 -8.85 -19.24 -16.74
N LEU A 25 -8.64 -19.36 -15.43
CA LEU A 25 -7.84 -20.43 -14.84
C LEU A 25 -8.49 -21.81 -15.06
N GLU A 26 -9.80 -21.93 -14.87
CA GLU A 26 -10.52 -23.20 -15.11
C GLU A 26 -10.46 -23.60 -16.59
N ASN A 27 -10.61 -22.63 -17.50
CA ASN A 27 -10.42 -22.87 -18.94
C ASN A 27 -9.00 -23.35 -19.27
N LEU A 28 -7.97 -22.73 -18.67
CA LEU A 28 -6.58 -23.16 -18.84
C LEU A 28 -6.33 -24.56 -18.26
N ARG A 29 -6.96 -24.92 -17.14
CA ARG A 29 -6.89 -26.26 -16.53
C ARG A 29 -7.57 -27.30 -17.41
N PHE A 30 -8.71 -26.97 -17.99
CA PHE A 30 -9.41 -27.84 -18.93
C PHE A 30 -8.55 -28.12 -20.17
N ARG A 31 -8.01 -27.06 -20.80
CA ARG A 31 -7.09 -27.19 -21.94
C ARG A 31 -5.82 -27.96 -21.59
N HIS A 32 -5.30 -27.79 -20.37
CA HIS A 32 -4.15 -28.54 -19.87
C HIS A 32 -4.47 -30.03 -19.71
N ALA A 33 -5.65 -30.37 -19.18
CA ALA A 33 -6.08 -31.75 -19.00
C ALA A 33 -6.22 -32.50 -20.34
N ILE A 34 -6.66 -31.81 -21.40
CA ILE A 34 -6.78 -32.37 -22.75
C ILE A 34 -5.42 -32.35 -23.49
N GLY A 35 -4.40 -31.70 -22.93
CA GLY A 35 -3.08 -31.58 -23.56
C GLY A 35 -3.01 -30.56 -24.71
N GLN A 36 -4.02 -29.71 -24.87
CA GLN A 36 -4.11 -28.68 -25.91
C GLN A 36 -3.66 -27.29 -25.43
N LEU A 37 -2.83 -27.25 -24.38
CA LEU A 37 -2.33 -26.01 -23.83
C LEU A 37 -1.00 -25.62 -24.50
N GLU A 38 -1.04 -24.58 -25.33
CA GLU A 38 0.15 -24.07 -26.01
C GLU A 38 1.14 -23.41 -25.04
N ASN A 39 0.61 -22.71 -24.02
CA ASN A 39 1.40 -21.87 -23.13
C ASN A 39 1.24 -22.25 -21.65
N TYR A 40 2.09 -23.15 -21.15
CA TYR A 40 2.10 -23.58 -19.74
C TYR A 40 2.37 -22.44 -18.75
N LYS A 41 3.13 -21.42 -19.15
CA LYS A 41 3.42 -20.24 -18.32
C LYS A 41 2.16 -19.43 -17.97
N SER A 42 1.14 -19.46 -18.84
CA SER A 42 -0.12 -18.76 -18.61
C SER A 42 -0.79 -19.24 -17.32
N LEU A 43 -0.73 -20.54 -17.03
CA LEU A 43 -1.32 -21.13 -15.83
C LEU A 43 -0.65 -20.62 -14.54
N SER A 44 0.68 -20.46 -14.55
CA SER A 44 1.42 -19.83 -13.43
C SER A 44 1.13 -18.34 -13.31
N ASN A 45 1.03 -17.63 -14.44
CA ASN A 45 0.77 -16.19 -14.46
C ASN A 45 -0.62 -15.84 -13.93
N THR A 46 -1.67 -16.54 -14.39
CA THR A 46 -3.05 -16.34 -13.92
C THR A 46 -3.17 -16.64 -12.42
N LYS A 47 -2.52 -17.69 -11.91
CA LYS A 47 -2.45 -17.97 -10.47
C LYS A 47 -1.82 -16.82 -9.68
N LYS A 48 -0.72 -16.25 -10.18
CA LYS A 48 -0.06 -15.09 -9.55
C LYS A 48 -0.94 -13.85 -9.58
N ASP A 49 -1.70 -13.64 -10.65
CA ASP A 49 -2.62 -12.51 -10.76
C ASP A 49 -3.77 -12.63 -9.74
N ILE A 50 -4.37 -13.81 -9.59
CA ILE A 50 -5.38 -14.09 -8.54
C ILE A 50 -4.79 -13.82 -7.15
N ALA A 51 -3.58 -14.32 -6.86
CA ALA A 51 -2.93 -14.12 -5.58
C ALA A 51 -2.70 -12.62 -5.28
N ARG A 52 -2.28 -11.83 -6.27
CA ARG A 52 -2.09 -10.37 -6.11
C ARG A 52 -3.40 -9.65 -5.80
N ILE A 53 -4.48 -9.98 -6.51
CA ILE A 53 -5.81 -9.38 -6.29
C ILE A 53 -6.29 -9.68 -4.87
N ASN A 54 -6.22 -10.94 -4.45
CA ASN A 54 -6.58 -11.36 -3.09
C ASN A 54 -5.76 -10.65 -2.01
N THR A 55 -4.46 -10.49 -2.23
CA THR A 55 -3.58 -9.78 -1.30
C THR A 55 -4.02 -8.32 -1.15
N ILE A 56 -4.31 -7.63 -2.25
CA ILE A 56 -4.72 -6.22 -2.22
C ILE A 56 -6.11 -6.06 -1.62
N LEU A 57 -7.06 -6.95 -1.93
CA LEU A 57 -8.38 -6.97 -1.27
C LEU A 57 -8.20 -7.11 0.25
N ARG A 58 -7.34 -8.03 0.68
CA ARG A 58 -7.04 -8.22 2.10
C ARG A 58 -6.33 -7.02 2.74
N GLU A 59 -5.39 -6.39 2.04
CA GLU A 59 -4.74 -5.15 2.48
C GLU A 59 -5.74 -4.00 2.68
N LYS A 60 -6.74 -3.89 1.79
CA LYS A 60 -7.82 -2.92 1.87
C LYS A 60 -8.76 -3.22 3.04
N GLU A 61 -9.15 -4.48 3.24
CA GLU A 61 -9.98 -4.93 4.37
C GLU A 61 -9.30 -4.68 5.73
N LEU A 62 -8.04 -5.09 5.86
CA LEU A 62 -7.27 -4.99 7.10
C LEU A 62 -6.87 -3.55 7.42
N ASN A 63 -7.19 -2.57 6.56
CA ASN A 63 -6.85 -1.16 6.77
C ASN A 63 -5.36 -0.97 7.11
N ILE A 64 -4.47 -1.82 6.59
CA ILE A 64 -3.02 -1.78 6.92
C ILE A 64 -2.47 -0.40 6.54
N ASN A 65 -2.96 0.19 5.45
CA ASN A 65 -2.65 1.56 5.04
C ASN A 65 -3.12 2.61 6.06
N GLN A 66 -4.24 2.42 6.76
CA GLN A 66 -4.68 3.35 7.81
C GLN A 66 -3.79 3.23 9.05
N ASN A 67 -3.38 2.01 9.42
CA ASN A 67 -2.57 1.80 10.62
C ASN A 67 -1.15 2.32 10.41
N VAL A 68 -0.53 2.05 9.25
CA VAL A 68 0.77 2.62 8.86
C VAL A 68 0.69 4.16 8.76
N ARG A 69 -0.36 4.72 8.13
CA ARG A 69 -0.57 6.18 8.09
C ARG A 69 -0.77 6.79 9.48
N LYS A 70 -1.42 6.09 10.42
CA LYS A 70 -1.59 6.54 11.82
C LYS A 70 -0.25 6.52 12.57
N VAL A 71 0.55 5.47 12.43
CA VAL A 71 1.88 5.34 13.06
C VAL A 71 2.82 6.43 12.55
N VAL A 72 2.93 6.61 11.22
CA VAL A 72 3.77 7.64 10.61
C VAL A 72 3.32 9.05 11.01
N LYS A 73 2.00 9.34 11.03
CA LYS A 73 1.48 10.63 11.52
C LYS A 73 1.80 10.86 13.01
N LYS A 74 1.87 9.80 13.83
CA LYS A 74 2.21 9.88 15.26
C LYS A 74 3.69 10.24 15.45
N GLU A 75 4.58 9.63 14.68
CA GLU A 75 6.02 9.91 14.71
C GLU A 75 6.38 11.28 14.14
N VAL A 76 5.73 11.72 13.07
CA VAL A 76 5.90 13.08 12.53
C VAL A 76 5.39 14.14 13.52
N LYS A 77 4.25 13.90 14.19
CA LYS A 77 3.76 14.82 15.23
C LYS A 77 4.68 14.91 16.44
N SER A 78 5.32 13.81 16.86
CA SER A 78 6.22 13.80 18.01
C SER A 78 7.55 14.49 17.70
N THR A 79 8.09 14.32 16.50
CA THR A 79 9.30 15.02 16.02
C THR A 79 9.05 16.52 15.83
N VAL A 80 7.94 16.91 15.20
CA VAL A 80 7.56 18.33 15.05
C VAL A 80 7.37 19.02 16.41
N LYS A 81 6.71 18.39 17.39
CA LYS A 81 6.61 18.91 18.78
C LYS A 81 7.96 19.09 19.45
N LYS A 82 8.93 18.20 19.19
CA LYS A 82 10.28 18.27 19.78
C LYS A 82 11.10 19.41 19.16
N VAL A 83 10.91 19.68 17.86
CA VAL A 83 11.56 20.78 17.15
C VAL A 83 10.98 22.14 17.55
N THR A 84 9.66 22.28 17.65
CA THR A 84 9.03 23.55 18.08
C THR A 84 9.37 23.91 19.53
N LYS A 85 9.41 22.91 20.44
CA LYS A 85 9.80 23.12 21.84
C LYS A 85 11.28 23.47 22.04
N ARG A 86 12.16 23.06 21.11
CA ARG A 86 13.58 23.48 21.11
C ARG A 86 13.78 24.90 20.57
N LYS A 87 12.90 25.37 19.68
CA LYS A 87 13.00 26.71 19.08
C LYS A 87 12.56 27.82 20.03
N THR A 88 11.58 27.58 20.90
CA THR A 88 11.11 28.55 21.90
C THR A 88 12.06 28.75 23.08
N LYS A 89 12.96 27.80 23.35
CA LYS A 89 13.90 27.88 24.50
C LYS A 89 15.21 28.63 24.18
N LYS A 90 15.45 29.06 22.95
CA LYS A 90 16.73 29.68 22.51
C LYS A 90 16.67 31.21 22.35
N THR A 91 15.54 31.85 22.67
CA THR A 91 15.33 33.30 22.47
C THR A 91 15.27 34.12 23.77
N GLU A 92 15.47 33.53 24.95
CA GLU A 92 15.33 34.25 26.24
C GLU A 92 16.67 34.60 26.94
N GLU A 93 17.84 34.27 26.38
CA GLU A 93 19.14 34.49 27.06
C GLU A 93 20.05 35.50 26.33
N THR A 94 19.59 36.71 26.00
CA THR A 94 20.47 37.86 25.71
C THR A 94 19.73 39.20 25.90
N GLU A 95 19.29 39.52 27.10
CA GLU A 95 19.02 40.91 27.47
C GLU A 95 19.64 41.19 28.84
N THR A 96 20.89 41.66 28.86
CA THR A 96 21.44 42.42 29.99
C THR A 96 21.01 43.88 29.78
N PRO A 97 20.22 44.46 30.70
CA PRO A 97 19.74 45.83 30.55
C PRO A 97 20.83 46.81 30.98
N ALA A 98 20.89 47.94 30.27
CA ALA A 98 21.33 49.26 30.71
C ALA A 98 22.74 49.42 31.32
N VAL A 99 23.55 50.30 30.71
CA VAL A 99 24.05 51.48 31.43
C VAL A 99 24.14 52.65 30.44
N SER A 100 23.48 53.74 30.81
CA SER A 100 23.59 55.11 30.30
C SER A 100 24.80 55.83 30.90
N GLU A 101 25.63 56.46 30.06
CA GLU A 101 26.25 57.80 30.16
C GLU A 101 27.42 57.92 29.17
#